data_AF-A0A2X3JGU7-F1
#
_entry.id   AF-A0A2X3JGU7-F1
#
_cell.length_a   1.000
_cell.length_b   1.000
_cell.length_c   1.000
_cell.angle_alpha   90.00
_cell.angle_beta   90.00
_cell.angle_gamma   90.00
#
_symmetry.space_group_name_H-M   'P 1'
#
loop_
_entity.id
_entity.type
_entity.pdbx_description
1 polymer ?
#
loop_
_entity_poly.entity_id
_entity_poly.type
_entity_poly.pdbx_seq_one_letter_code
_entity_poly.pdbx_strand_id
1 'polypeptide(L)'
;MATVRSHDQYNTTIYGMDDRYRGVFGQRDVVFMSAKQAKICRVKNGERVNLIALTPDGKRSSRRMDRLKVVIYPMADRSLVTYFPESNHMLTLDNHDPLSGIPGYKSIPVELEPSN
;
A
#
# COMPACT_ATOMS: atom_id res chain seq x y z
N MET A 1 -2.22 -5.68 2.64
CA MET A 1 -1.81 -4.26 2.53
C MET A 1 -2.72 -3.43 3.41
N ALA A 2 -2.16 -2.44 4.10
CA ALA A 2 -2.91 -1.43 4.85
C ALA A 2 -2.63 -0.03 4.31
N THR A 3 -3.58 0.88 4.49
CA THR A 3 -3.37 2.29 4.16
C THR A 3 -3.06 3.11 5.41
N VAL A 4 -2.28 4.18 5.31
CA VAL A 4 -2.01 5.10 6.43
C VAL A 4 -2.15 6.55 5.99
N ARG A 5 -2.32 7.45 6.96
CA ARG A 5 -2.24 8.89 6.71
C ARG A 5 -0.79 9.35 6.88
N SER A 6 -0.36 10.30 6.06
CA SER A 6 0.94 10.95 6.25
C SER A 6 0.91 11.90 7.45
N HIS A 7 2.08 12.43 7.79
CA HIS A 7 2.23 13.50 8.77
C HIS A 7 1.34 14.73 8.44
N ASP A 8 1.39 15.24 7.21
CA ASP A 8 0.65 16.45 6.80
C ASP A 8 -0.74 16.15 6.22
N GLN A 9 -1.49 15.30 6.90
CA GLN A 9 -2.80 14.87 6.46
C GLN A 9 -3.80 14.79 7.62
N TYR A 10 -4.98 15.37 7.41
CA TYR A 10 -6.12 15.17 8.30
C TYR A 10 -7.28 14.55 7.53
N ASN A 11 -7.67 13.34 7.93
CA ASN A 11 -8.67 12.55 7.22
C ASN A 11 -8.33 12.42 5.73
N THR A 12 -9.14 12.98 4.84
CA THR A 12 -8.96 12.94 3.38
C THR A 12 -8.23 14.17 2.85
N THR A 13 -8.09 15.23 3.66
CA THR A 13 -7.43 16.46 3.26
C THR A 13 -5.92 16.33 3.41
N ILE A 14 -5.22 16.49 2.29
CA ILE A 14 -3.76 16.47 2.22
C ILE A 14 -3.28 17.93 2.26
N TYR A 15 -2.54 18.29 3.31
CA TYR A 15 -1.94 19.63 3.46
C TYR A 15 -0.52 19.71 2.89
N GLY A 16 0.16 18.56 2.78
CA GLY A 16 1.52 18.47 2.26
C GLY A 16 1.82 17.12 1.65
N MET A 17 2.82 17.10 0.77
CA MET A 17 3.31 15.88 0.11
C MET A 17 4.43 15.18 0.90
N ASP A 18 4.73 15.67 2.10
CA ASP A 18 5.79 15.18 2.95
C ASP A 18 5.24 14.27 4.05
N ASP A 19 6.03 13.26 4.39
CA ASP A 19 5.89 12.45 5.60
C ASP A 19 7.23 12.42 6.31
N ARG A 20 7.43 13.42 7.18
CA ARG A 20 8.67 13.65 7.92
C ARG A 20 9.07 12.46 8.79
N TYR A 21 8.09 11.71 9.31
CA TYR A 21 8.36 10.55 10.16
C TYR A 21 8.73 9.28 9.37
N ARG A 22 8.41 9.25 8.07
CA ARG A 22 8.73 8.12 7.19
C ARG A 22 9.79 8.44 6.15
N GLY A 23 10.35 9.64 6.18
CA GLY A 23 11.41 10.08 5.25
C GLY A 23 10.93 10.16 3.80
N VAL A 24 9.65 10.46 3.58
CA VAL A 24 9.09 10.65 2.24
C VAL A 24 8.87 12.13 2.01
N PHE A 25 9.39 12.65 0.89
CA PHE A 25 9.35 14.09 0.58
C PHE A 25 8.90 14.31 -0.85
N GLY A 26 7.98 15.27 -1.05
CA GLY A 26 7.47 15.69 -2.35
C GLY A 26 6.65 14.64 -3.10
N GLN A 27 6.29 13.52 -2.48
CA GLN A 27 5.64 12.43 -3.18
C GLN A 27 4.84 11.49 -2.26
N ARG A 28 3.88 10.75 -2.83
CA ARG A 28 3.00 9.83 -2.11
C ARG A 28 2.76 8.51 -2.85
N ASP A 29 3.33 8.36 -4.04
CA ASP A 29 3.41 7.13 -4.82
C ASP A 29 4.47 6.17 -4.22
N VAL A 30 4.25 5.71 -2.99
CA VAL A 30 5.19 4.84 -2.27
C VAL A 30 4.52 3.57 -1.77
N VAL A 31 5.31 2.51 -1.66
CA VAL A 31 4.96 1.30 -0.91
C VAL A 31 6.02 1.04 0.15
N PHE A 32 5.60 1.01 1.41
CA PHE A 32 6.44 0.63 2.53
C PHE A 32 6.45 -0.89 2.69
N MET A 33 7.64 -1.45 2.92
CA MET A 33 7.80 -2.86 3.24
C MET A 33 9.03 -3.10 4.13
N SER A 34 9.05 -4.24 4.83
CA SER A 34 10.22 -4.62 5.63
C SER A 34 11.41 -4.98 4.75
N ALA A 35 12.63 -4.86 5.29
CA ALA A 35 13.85 -5.25 4.58
C ALA A 35 13.85 -6.74 4.18
N LYS A 36 13.21 -7.60 5.00
CA LYS A 36 13.07 -9.03 4.69
C LYS A 36 12.09 -9.27 3.55
N GLN A 37 10.97 -8.54 3.55
CA GLN A 37 10.00 -8.62 2.46
C GLN A 37 10.63 -8.14 1.14
N ALA A 38 11.41 -7.05 1.17
CA ALA A 38 12.13 -6.56 0.00
C ALA A 38 13.08 -7.63 -0.58
N LYS A 39 13.82 -8.35 0.29
CA LYS A 39 14.67 -9.47 -0.12
C LYS A 39 13.88 -10.62 -0.76
N ILE A 40 12.73 -10.99 -0.19
CA ILE A 40 11.86 -12.04 -0.74
C ILE A 40 11.33 -11.64 -2.12
N CYS A 41 10.88 -10.39 -2.25
CA CYS A 41 10.38 -9.84 -3.51
C CYS A 41 11.49 -9.49 -4.51
N ARG A 42 12.77 -9.57 -4.10
CA ARG A 42 13.95 -9.20 -4.90
C ARG A 42 13.91 -7.75 -5.41
N VAL A 43 13.43 -6.84 -4.58
CA VAL A 43 13.36 -5.39 -4.87
C VAL A 43 14.26 -4.60 -3.93
N LYS A 44 14.72 -3.44 -4.39
CA LYS A 44 15.57 -2.53 -3.62
C LYS A 44 14.82 -1.26 -3.22
N ASN A 45 15.32 -0.60 -2.17
CA ASN A 45 14.84 0.72 -1.79
C ASN A 45 14.98 1.70 -2.97
N GLY A 46 13.93 2.46 -3.28
CA GLY A 46 13.90 3.40 -4.40
C GLY A 46 13.43 2.82 -5.74
N GLU A 47 13.43 1.50 -5.92
CA GLU A 47 12.90 0.86 -7.14
C GLU A 47 11.40 1.08 -7.29
N ARG A 48 10.90 0.89 -8.51
CA ARG A 48 9.49 1.07 -8.86
C ARG A 48 8.81 -0.28 -9.02
N VAL A 49 7.66 -0.43 -8.38
CA VAL A 49 6.84 -1.64 -8.41
C VAL A 49 5.38 -1.29 -8.62
N ASN A 50 4.62 -2.27 -9.10
CA ASN A 50 3.18 -2.21 -9.21
C ASN A 50 2.57 -3.10 -8.11
N LEU A 51 1.40 -2.72 -7.63
CA LEU A 51 0.57 -3.56 -6.75
C LEU A 51 -0.73 -3.88 -7.46
N ILE A 52 -1.11 -5.15 -7.46
CA ILE A 52 -2.37 -5.65 -8.00
C ILE A 52 -3.20 -6.14 -6.82
N ALA A 53 -4.42 -5.62 -6.66
CA ALA A 53 -5.32 -6.12 -5.63
C ALA A 53 -5.84 -7.50 -6.02
N LEU A 54 -5.88 -8.40 -5.06
CA LEU A 54 -6.48 -9.72 -5.22
C LEU A 54 -7.97 -9.67 -4.86
N THR A 55 -8.75 -10.54 -5.48
CA THR A 55 -10.12 -10.84 -5.08
C THR A 55 -10.14 -11.69 -3.80
N PRO A 56 -11.30 -11.85 -3.13
CA PRO A 56 -11.40 -12.69 -1.94
C PRO A 56 -10.97 -14.16 -2.16
N ASP A 57 -11.12 -14.67 -3.39
CA ASP A 57 -10.66 -16.00 -3.81
C ASP A 57 -9.20 -16.02 -4.30
N GLY A 58 -8.45 -14.92 -4.13
CA GLY A 58 -7.02 -14.85 -4.39
C GLY A 58 -6.61 -14.61 -5.85
N LYS A 59 -7.55 -14.25 -6.74
CA LYS A 59 -7.26 -13.98 -8.15
C LYS A 59 -6.87 -12.51 -8.35
N ARG A 60 -6.04 -12.23 -9.37
CA ARG A 60 -5.72 -10.85 -9.78
C ARG A 60 -7.00 -10.13 -10.22
N SER A 61 -7.20 -8.91 -9.75
CA SER A 61 -8.28 -8.01 -10.20
C SER A 61 -7.77 -6.90 -11.12
N SER A 62 -8.66 -6.08 -11.66
CA SER A 62 -8.32 -4.87 -12.42
C SER A 62 -7.84 -3.70 -11.55
N ARG A 63 -8.04 -3.77 -10.22
CA ARG A 63 -7.61 -2.72 -9.28
C ARG A 63 -6.10 -2.80 -9.08
N ARG A 64 -5.37 -1.78 -9.51
CA ARG A 64 -3.91 -1.71 -9.41
C ARG A 64 -3.40 -0.32 -9.07
N MET A 65 -2.19 -0.26 -8.54
CA MET A 65 -1.40 0.96 -8.37
C MET A 65 -0.06 0.76 -9.06
N ASP A 66 0.34 1.71 -9.89
CA ASP A 66 1.52 1.58 -10.73
C ASP A 66 2.65 2.51 -10.29
N ARG A 67 3.88 2.08 -10.56
CA ARG A 67 5.12 2.84 -10.32
C ARG A 67 5.23 3.39 -8.89
N LEU A 68 4.89 2.58 -7.89
CA LEU A 68 5.13 2.90 -6.49
C LEU A 68 6.61 2.77 -6.17
N LYS A 69 7.19 3.80 -5.55
CA LYS A 69 8.54 3.76 -5.00
C LYS A 69 8.58 2.85 -3.78
N VAL A 70 9.45 1.85 -3.81
CA VAL A 70 9.73 1.01 -2.65
C VAL A 70 10.42 1.86 -1.58
N VAL A 71 9.85 1.88 -0.38
CA VAL A 71 10.46 2.46 0.82
C VAL A 71 10.66 1.36 1.85
N ILE A 72 11.91 0.98 2.10
CA ILE A 72 12.23 0.00 3.13
C ILE A 72 12.08 0.67 4.50
N TYR A 73 11.20 0.15 5.33
CA TYR A 73 10.84 0.73 6.63
C TYR A 73 10.87 -0.36 7.73
N PRO A 74 11.25 -0.03 8.98
CA PRO A 74 11.17 -0.97 10.10
C PRO A 74 9.70 -1.23 10.46
N MET A 75 9.11 -2.23 9.82
CA MET A 75 7.72 -2.67 10.01
C MET A 75 7.62 -4.20 9.97
N ALA A 76 6.47 -4.72 10.36
CA ALA A 76 6.19 -6.16 10.34
C ALA A 76 6.39 -6.76 8.94
N ASP A 77 6.98 -7.96 8.91
CA ASP A 77 7.14 -8.75 7.68
C ASP A 77 5.78 -9.13 7.06
N ARG A 78 5.80 -9.48 5.76
CA ARG A 78 4.61 -9.87 4.99
C ARG A 78 3.49 -8.82 4.96
N SER A 79 3.80 -7.60 5.35
CA SER A 79 2.90 -6.46 5.34
C SER A 79 3.41 -5.41 4.37
N LEU A 80 2.47 -4.78 3.66
CA LEU A 80 2.73 -3.65 2.78
C LEU A 80 1.86 -2.48 3.23
N VAL A 81 2.41 -1.28 3.18
CA VAL A 81 1.68 -0.05 3.54
C VAL A 81 1.77 0.97 2.41
N THR A 82 0.67 1.65 2.13
CA THR A 82 0.56 2.75 1.17
C THR A 82 -0.24 3.90 1.80
N TYR A 83 -0.36 5.04 1.12
CA TYR A 83 -1.10 6.18 1.66
C TYR A 83 -2.60 6.14 1.34
N PHE A 84 -3.40 6.61 2.29
CA PHE A 84 -4.79 7.01 2.11
C PHE A 84 -4.83 8.48 1.64
N PRO A 85 -5.73 8.88 0.74
CA PRO A 85 -6.79 8.10 0.10
C PRO A 85 -6.39 7.41 -1.21
N GLU A 86 -5.15 7.58 -1.69
CA GLU A 86 -4.70 7.17 -3.02
C GLU A 86 -4.86 5.67 -3.29
N SER A 87 -4.90 4.83 -2.24
CA SER A 87 -5.09 3.39 -2.34
C SER A 87 -6.52 2.91 -2.13
N ASN A 88 -7.51 3.80 -2.00
CA ASN A 88 -8.91 3.39 -1.73
C ASN A 88 -9.48 2.51 -2.84
N HIS A 89 -9.11 2.75 -4.10
CA HIS A 89 -9.57 1.94 -5.22
C HIS A 89 -8.99 0.52 -5.24
N MET A 90 -8.08 0.17 -4.32
CA MET A 90 -7.58 -1.20 -4.14
C MET A 90 -8.55 -2.07 -3.31
N LEU A 91 -9.48 -1.44 -2.58
CA LEU A 91 -10.48 -2.12 -1.78
C LEU A 91 -11.51 -2.85 -2.65
N THR A 92 -12.06 -3.95 -2.14
CA THR A 92 -13.33 -4.50 -2.62
C THR A 92 -14.36 -4.48 -1.48
N LEU A 93 -15.62 -4.23 -1.83
CA LEU A 93 -16.75 -4.36 -0.89
C LEU A 93 -17.09 -5.84 -0.64
N ASP A 94 -16.63 -6.74 -1.50
CA ASP A 94 -16.83 -8.19 -1.34
C ASP A 94 -16.03 -8.78 -0.18
N ASN A 95 -15.03 -8.05 0.34
CA ASN A 95 -14.23 -8.44 1.50
C ASN A 95 -14.63 -7.57 2.70
N HIS A 96 -15.60 -8.04 3.48
CA HIS A 96 -16.14 -7.35 4.64
C HIS A 96 -16.37 -8.32 5.80
N ASP A 97 -16.45 -7.76 7.01
CA ASP A 97 -16.90 -8.52 8.17
C ASP A 97 -18.37 -8.95 8.00
N PRO A 98 -18.72 -10.24 8.09
CA PRO A 98 -20.08 -10.72 7.83
C PRO A 98 -21.15 -10.19 8.79
N LEU A 99 -20.76 -9.72 9.99
CA LEU A 99 -21.70 -9.23 11.00
C LEU A 99 -21.92 -7.73 10.87
N SER A 100 -20.85 -6.95 10.72
CA SER A 100 -20.92 -5.49 10.69
C SER A 100 -21.02 -4.91 9.28
N GLY A 101 -20.73 -5.69 8.24
CA GLY A 101 -20.65 -5.23 6.85
C GLY A 101 -19.50 -4.27 6.58
N ILE A 102 -18.53 -4.14 7.51
CA ILE A 102 -17.42 -3.19 7.37
C ILE A 102 -16.35 -3.78 6.46
N PRO A 103 -15.95 -3.08 5.38
CA PRO A 103 -14.89 -3.55 4.50
C PRO A 103 -13.53 -3.70 5.18
N GLY A 104 -12.72 -4.64 4.70
CA GLY A 104 -11.36 -4.90 5.18
C GLY A 104 -10.31 -3.86 4.75
N TYR A 105 -10.40 -2.63 5.25
CA TYR A 105 -9.51 -1.52 4.84
C TYR A 105 -8.02 -1.69 5.20
N LYS A 106 -7.68 -2.57 6.14
CA LYS A 106 -6.32 -2.74 6.69
C LYS A 106 -5.70 -4.09 6.36
N SER A 107 -6.32 -4.86 5.48
CA SER A 107 -5.94 -6.24 5.15
C SER A 107 -6.21 -6.57 3.69
N ILE A 108 -6.07 -5.59 2.78
CA ILE A 108 -6.30 -5.78 1.34
C ILE A 108 -5.25 -6.76 0.80
N PRO A 109 -5.63 -7.95 0.29
CA PRO A 109 -4.67 -8.88 -0.30
C PRO A 109 -4.15 -8.30 -1.62
N VAL A 110 -2.82 -8.33 -1.80
CA VAL A 110 -2.18 -7.75 -2.98
C VAL A 110 -1.04 -8.65 -3.44
N GLU A 111 -0.77 -8.58 -4.73
CA GLU A 111 0.43 -9.13 -5.36
C GLU A 111 1.35 -7.99 -5.80
N LEU A 112 2.66 -8.16 -5.63
CA LEU A 112 3.67 -7.22 -6.07
C LEU A 112 4.22 -7.66 -7.43
N GLU A 113 4.26 -6.72 -8.38
CA GLU A 113 4.75 -6.92 -9.73
C GLU A 113 5.88 -5.91 -10.03
N PRO A 114 7.03 -6.33 -10.60
CA PRO A 114 8.05 -5.39 -11.05
C PRO A 114 7.51 -4.39 -12.08
N SER A 115 7.84 -3.10 -11.92
CA SER A 115 7.53 -2.09 -12.93
C SER A 115 8.71 -1.99 -13.89
N ASN A 116 8.75 -2.87 -14.89
CA ASN A 116 9.68 -2.74 -16.02
C ASN A 116 9.37 -1.51 -16.88
#